data_AF-A0A0D8YB08-F1
#
_entry.id   AF-A0A0D8YB08-F1
#
_cell.length_a   1.000
_cell.length_b   1.000
_cell.length_c   1.000
_cell.angle_alpha   90.00
_cell.angle_beta   90.00
_cell.angle_gamma   90.00
#
_symmetry.space_group_name_H-M   'P 1'
#
loop_
_entity.id
_entity.type
_entity.pdbx_description
1 polymer ?
#
loop_
_entity_poly.entity_id
_entity_poly.type
_entity_poly.pdbx_seq_one_letter_code
_entity_poly.pdbx_strand_id
1 'polypeptide(L)'
;MTDESQEKNEVINTFDLTSSFSFSLNQRILPHCALSARIQPDQRETLVAVSASNKIIVTNSETTLHIPDKIKCITTVPFGDSHDYIVVGTESQLLVYDFHRNSTIFRRDVPDGVNCFATGKLGDLDRVILCGGNCAIWGFDETGRDVYWTVTGDSVTTMCFCDFDGDEKMELIIGSPDSELRVFKNDLMRAELLETDSVILLQTINKTHFGYALANGTVGVYHKDQRLWRFKSKSIINAILPYPNDEMITCIWNSGKIDVRSIGENGEIVCRNSTLAGQQVISGFTSRINNDNNLEFTVVTIEGKVHGFIHSKSKEALNKTQEALHLFGQKKHNLLVELSNFEQEEQMTEAEKEKDFRIPIGTTVECKLFELYSAEENCYIACINVLRIPETIEGNGDRVQIPIVTEKDMANEIHIRTFLGPKESNKLSVFETTLSIPRFARFCVLQAEVAFIMPTSHVEFILKIRNQRTVIYHDCMETAGNIIQSLCDYFAIESLESQAEFPEKFAEVDEICSELDSMYDVQDRLATDLTEKQALLMEMIVRAEDAIAISDLYVNSDKLCLNPMEIIS
;
A
#
# COMPACT_ATOMS: atom_id res chain seq x y z
N MET A 1 -14.20 22.63 -53.42
CA MET A 1 -15.09 23.18 -52.37
C MET A 1 -15.68 22.00 -51.65
N THR A 2 -15.21 21.51 -50.52
CA THR A 2 -14.18 21.90 -49.54
C THR A 2 -13.78 20.57 -48.89
N ASP A 3 -12.74 19.92 -49.40
CA ASP A 3 -11.56 19.56 -48.60
C ASP A 3 -11.27 20.53 -47.46
N GLU A 4 -11.62 20.14 -46.23
CA GLU A 4 -10.95 20.51 -44.97
C GLU A 4 -11.63 19.77 -43.79
N SER A 5 -11.36 18.48 -43.70
CA SER A 5 -11.39 17.76 -42.42
C SER A 5 -10.08 17.02 -42.28
N GLN A 6 -9.00 17.78 -42.11
CA GLN A 6 -7.75 17.25 -41.59
C GLN A 6 -8.04 16.76 -40.17
N GLU A 7 -8.22 15.46 -40.04
CA GLU A 7 -8.00 14.74 -38.80
C GLU A 7 -6.67 15.22 -38.21
N LYS A 8 -6.75 15.91 -37.08
CA LYS A 8 -5.60 16.08 -36.20
C LYS A 8 -5.26 14.69 -35.66
N ASN A 9 -4.49 13.94 -36.45
CA ASN A 9 -3.65 12.87 -35.94
C ASN A 9 -2.66 13.53 -34.99
N GLU A 10 -3.03 13.64 -33.71
CA GLU A 10 -2.06 13.81 -32.64
C GLU A 10 -1.16 12.58 -32.68
N VAL A 11 -0.01 12.77 -33.31
CA VAL A 11 1.13 11.87 -33.19
C VAL A 11 1.36 11.71 -31.69
N ILE A 12 0.98 10.56 -31.14
CA ILE A 12 1.39 10.15 -29.80
C ILE A 12 2.90 10.28 -29.80
N ASN A 13 3.41 11.35 -29.20
CA ASN A 13 4.84 11.58 -29.11
C ASN A 13 5.40 10.37 -28.33
N THR A 14 6.11 9.50 -29.03
CA THR A 14 6.62 8.28 -28.44
C THR A 14 7.90 8.62 -27.69
N PHE A 15 7.85 8.42 -26.37
CA PHE A 15 8.97 8.69 -25.48
C PHE A 15 9.55 7.39 -24.92
N ASP A 16 10.79 7.49 -24.47
CA ASP A 16 11.51 6.38 -23.85
C ASP A 16 12.27 6.85 -22.61
N LEU A 17 12.55 5.91 -21.71
CA LEU A 17 13.35 6.15 -20.51
C LEU A 17 14.79 5.73 -20.80
N THR A 18 15.71 6.69 -20.81
CA THR A 18 17.13 6.43 -20.99
C THR A 18 17.89 6.59 -19.68
N SER A 19 18.84 5.70 -19.42
CA SER A 19 19.74 5.82 -18.27
C SER A 19 20.64 7.05 -18.41
N SER A 20 20.57 7.96 -17.43
CA SER A 20 21.35 9.20 -17.30
C SER A 20 22.67 8.93 -16.58
N PHE A 21 22.61 8.24 -15.44
CA PHE A 21 23.78 7.92 -14.62
C PHE A 21 23.63 6.58 -13.89
N SER A 22 24.76 6.01 -13.47
CA SER A 22 24.80 4.80 -12.66
C SER A 22 26.02 4.82 -11.76
N PHE A 23 25.83 4.58 -10.46
CA PHE A 23 26.93 4.39 -9.49
C PHE A 23 26.56 3.37 -8.41
N SER A 24 27.51 3.00 -7.55
CA SER A 24 27.32 2.01 -6.47
C SER A 24 27.78 2.56 -5.13
N LEU A 25 26.95 2.39 -4.10
CA LEU A 25 27.27 2.69 -2.70
C LEU A 25 28.06 1.55 -2.02
N ASN A 26 28.14 0.37 -2.65
CA ASN A 26 28.82 -0.82 -2.14
C ASN A 26 28.35 -1.27 -0.74
N GLN A 27 27.10 -0.95 -0.37
CA GLN A 27 26.46 -1.37 0.86
C GLN A 27 25.02 -1.76 0.58
N ARG A 28 24.51 -2.73 1.35
CA ARG A 28 23.09 -3.07 1.28
C ARG A 28 22.25 -1.95 1.89
N ILE A 29 21.20 -1.55 1.19
CA ILE A 29 20.33 -0.44 1.59
C ILE A 29 19.01 -0.98 2.16
N LEU A 30 18.52 -0.34 3.22
CA LEU A 30 17.22 -0.67 3.82
C LEU A 30 16.06 -0.28 2.88
N PRO A 31 15.01 -1.12 2.76
CA PRO A 31 13.81 -0.77 1.99
C PRO A 31 13.19 0.55 2.45
N HIS A 32 12.64 1.33 1.52
CA HIS A 32 12.00 2.63 1.77
C HIS A 32 12.89 3.68 2.45
N CYS A 33 14.19 3.43 2.60
CA CYS A 33 15.14 4.30 3.29
C CYS A 33 16.17 4.90 2.34
N ALA A 34 15.72 5.37 1.17
CA ALA A 34 16.56 6.11 0.23
C ALA A 34 15.73 7.22 -0.42
N LEU A 35 16.30 8.43 -0.47
CA LEU A 35 15.65 9.65 -0.96
C LEU A 35 16.67 10.63 -1.54
N SER A 36 16.16 11.70 -2.15
CA SER A 36 16.94 12.84 -2.63
C SER A 36 16.73 14.03 -1.70
N ALA A 37 17.81 14.71 -1.32
CA ALA A 37 17.76 15.86 -0.42
C ALA A 37 18.76 16.94 -0.84
N ARG A 38 18.38 18.21 -0.76
CA ARG A 38 19.30 19.32 -0.91
C ARG A 38 19.98 19.59 0.43
N ILE A 39 21.12 18.95 0.66
CA ILE A 39 21.88 19.10 1.91
C ILE A 39 22.70 20.38 1.93
N GLN A 40 23.31 20.75 0.80
CA GLN A 40 24.03 22.00 0.69
C GLN A 40 23.09 23.11 0.19
N PRO A 41 23.38 24.39 0.45
CA PRO A 41 22.62 25.53 -0.08
C PRO A 41 22.64 25.67 -1.61
N ASP A 42 23.24 24.73 -2.34
CA ASP A 42 23.25 24.68 -3.79
C ASP A 42 21.93 24.14 -4.35
N GLN A 43 21.75 24.18 -5.67
CA GLN A 43 20.54 23.65 -6.31
C GLN A 43 20.58 22.13 -6.50
N ARG A 44 21.71 21.48 -6.20
CA ARG A 44 21.89 20.06 -6.48
C ARG A 44 21.39 19.22 -5.32
N GLU A 45 20.60 18.23 -5.67
CA GLU A 45 20.18 17.25 -4.69
C GLU A 45 21.24 16.16 -4.55
N THR A 46 21.37 15.67 -3.32
CA THR A 46 22.26 14.59 -2.94
C THR A 46 21.43 13.37 -2.54
N LEU A 47 21.93 12.19 -2.87
CA LEU A 47 21.31 10.95 -2.44
C LEU A 47 21.61 10.72 -0.96
N VAL A 48 20.55 10.48 -0.20
CA VAL A 48 20.61 10.03 1.20
C VAL A 48 20.03 8.62 1.26
N ALA A 49 20.78 7.67 1.81
CA ALA A 49 20.33 6.29 1.94
C ALA A 49 20.78 5.70 3.28
N VAL A 50 19.99 4.77 3.81
CA VAL A 50 20.31 4.08 5.07
C VAL A 50 20.83 2.68 4.77
N SER A 51 22.01 2.35 5.28
CA SER A 51 22.59 1.02 5.17
C SER A 51 21.85 0.01 6.05
N ALA A 52 21.98 -1.27 5.72
CA ALA A 52 21.53 -2.38 6.58
C ALA A 52 22.24 -2.43 7.95
N SER A 53 23.35 -1.69 8.12
CA SER A 53 24.06 -1.51 9.39
C SER A 53 23.63 -0.24 10.14
N ASN A 54 22.47 0.31 9.81
CA ASN A 54 21.86 1.45 10.49
C ASN A 54 22.69 2.76 10.41
N LYS A 55 23.41 2.92 9.29
CA LYS A 55 24.19 4.13 9.01
C LYS A 55 23.53 4.92 7.88
N ILE A 56 23.38 6.22 8.10
CA ILE A 56 22.94 7.15 7.05
C ILE A 56 24.16 7.53 6.22
N ILE A 57 24.06 7.26 4.92
CA ILE A 57 25.06 7.55 3.90
C ILE A 57 24.55 8.72 3.08
N VAL A 58 25.39 9.73 2.92
CA VAL A 58 25.17 10.86 2.01
C VAL A 58 26.18 10.76 0.88
N THR A 59 25.72 10.73 -0.37
CA THR A 59 26.65 10.71 -1.51
C THR A 59 27.50 11.96 -1.54
N ASN A 60 28.79 11.81 -1.88
CA ASN A 60 29.81 12.86 -1.88
C ASN A 60 30.18 13.41 -0.50
N SER A 61 29.73 12.76 0.59
CA SER A 61 30.27 12.98 1.93
C SER A 61 31.01 11.74 2.43
N GLU A 62 32.17 11.94 3.08
CA GLU A 62 32.89 10.87 3.77
C GLU A 62 32.26 10.54 5.14
N THR A 63 31.38 11.41 5.65
CA THR A 63 30.76 11.23 6.96
C THR A 63 29.53 10.34 6.87
N THR A 64 29.54 9.25 7.63
CA THR A 64 28.34 8.44 7.89
C THR A 64 27.80 8.77 9.28
N LEU A 65 26.49 8.95 9.40
CA LEU A 65 25.83 9.14 10.68
C LEU A 65 25.31 7.80 11.18
N HIS A 66 25.77 7.36 12.35
CA HIS A 66 25.26 6.16 13.00
C HIS A 66 24.18 6.53 14.01
N ILE A 67 23.01 5.91 13.88
CA ILE A 67 21.92 6.03 14.84
C ILE A 67 21.86 4.72 15.63
N PRO A 68 21.82 4.76 16.98
CA PRO A 68 21.77 3.53 17.79
C PRO A 68 20.51 2.71 17.53
N ASP A 69 19.36 3.38 17.48
CA ASP A 69 18.06 2.75 17.32
C ASP A 69 17.78 2.40 15.87
N LYS A 70 17.17 1.23 15.65
CA LYS A 70 16.87 0.73 14.31
C LYS A 70 15.98 1.71 13.54
N ILE A 71 16.48 2.16 12.39
CA ILE A 71 15.79 3.08 11.49
C ILE A 71 14.75 2.31 10.68
N LYS A 72 13.51 2.79 10.68
CA LYS A 72 12.39 2.24 9.92
C LYS A 72 12.15 2.99 8.62
N CYS A 73 12.21 4.32 8.66
CA CYS A 73 11.96 5.19 7.52
C CYS A 73 12.71 6.52 7.64
N ILE A 74 12.89 7.22 6.51
CA ILE A 74 13.48 8.56 6.46
C ILE A 74 12.67 9.44 5.51
N THR A 75 12.66 10.74 5.76
CA THR A 75 12.10 11.75 4.85
C THR A 75 12.90 13.05 4.90
N THR A 76 12.58 14.00 4.02
CA THR A 76 13.17 15.34 3.98
C THR A 76 12.12 16.40 4.32
N VAL A 77 12.59 17.47 4.94
CA VAL A 77 11.78 18.68 5.17
C VAL A 77 12.50 19.94 4.70
N PRO A 78 11.86 20.78 3.87
CA PRO A 78 12.41 22.07 3.45
C PRO A 78 12.15 23.13 4.53
N PHE A 79 12.52 22.83 5.78
CA PHE A 79 12.39 23.75 6.92
C PHE A 79 13.56 24.72 7.02
N GLY A 80 14.72 24.36 6.47
CA GLY A 80 15.86 25.27 6.41
C GLY A 80 15.66 26.39 5.39
N ASP A 81 16.21 27.56 5.67
CA ASP A 81 16.14 28.75 4.81
C ASP A 81 16.88 28.59 3.45
N SER A 82 17.64 27.50 3.28
CA SER A 82 18.41 27.23 2.06
C SER A 82 18.66 25.75 1.74
N HIS A 83 18.45 24.86 2.70
CA HIS A 83 18.76 23.44 2.61
C HIS A 83 17.72 22.64 3.40
N ASP A 84 17.64 21.35 3.13
CA ASP A 84 16.62 20.47 3.70
C ASP A 84 17.18 19.77 4.95
N TYR A 85 16.33 19.56 5.96
CA TYR A 85 16.66 18.69 7.09
C TYR A 85 16.23 17.26 6.79
N ILE A 86 16.98 16.31 7.35
CA ILE A 86 16.64 14.89 7.26
C ILE A 86 15.88 14.51 8.52
N VAL A 87 14.70 13.94 8.33
CA VAL A 87 13.89 13.38 9.40
C VAL A 87 14.07 11.87 9.37
N VAL A 88 14.35 11.30 10.54
CA VAL A 88 14.60 9.88 10.72
C VAL A 88 13.59 9.33 11.72
N GLY A 89 12.87 8.29 11.30
CA GLY A 89 11.94 7.54 12.12
C GLY A 89 12.57 6.23 12.57
N THR A 90 12.62 6.01 13.88
CA THR A 90 13.11 4.77 14.49
C THR A 90 11.95 3.96 15.05
N GLU A 91 12.26 2.85 15.72
CA GLU A 91 11.25 2.03 16.40
C GLU A 91 10.60 2.71 17.61
N SER A 92 11.17 3.81 18.12
CA SER A 92 10.71 4.48 19.35
C SER A 92 10.86 6.01 19.34
N GLN A 93 11.52 6.59 18.33
CA GLN A 93 11.87 8.01 18.31
C GLN A 93 11.77 8.62 16.90
N LEU A 94 11.62 9.94 16.89
CA LEU A 94 11.78 10.80 15.75
C LEU A 94 12.98 11.72 15.96
N LEU A 95 13.86 11.78 14.97
CA LEU A 95 15.04 12.63 14.94
C LEU A 95 15.01 13.55 13.73
N VAL A 96 15.12 14.86 13.94
CA VAL A 96 15.36 15.84 12.86
C VAL A 96 16.81 16.31 12.91
N TYR A 97 17.53 16.10 11.81
CA TYR A 97 18.97 16.35 11.72
C TYR A 97 19.33 17.29 10.57
N ASP A 98 20.15 18.29 10.88
CA ASP A 98 20.77 19.16 9.88
C ASP A 98 22.16 18.61 9.54
N PHE A 99 22.27 18.00 8.35
CA PHE A 99 23.53 17.45 7.84
C PHE A 99 24.54 18.52 7.45
N HIS A 100 24.10 19.72 7.05
CA HIS A 100 25.01 20.81 6.69
C HIS A 100 25.73 21.37 7.91
N ARG A 101 25.00 21.56 9.01
CA ARG A 101 25.55 22.06 10.28
C ARG A 101 26.06 20.95 11.20
N ASN A 102 25.83 19.69 10.83
CA ASN A 102 26.12 18.51 11.64
C ASN A 102 25.53 18.63 13.05
N SER A 103 24.25 19.02 13.12
CA SER A 103 23.55 19.30 14.38
C SER A 103 22.16 18.68 14.42
N THR A 104 21.78 18.13 15.58
CA THR A 104 20.40 17.71 15.83
C THR A 104 19.53 18.95 16.07
N ILE A 105 18.42 19.09 15.34
CA ILE A 105 17.45 20.17 15.55
C ILE A 105 16.58 19.84 16.75
N PHE A 106 15.91 18.68 16.72
CA PHE A 106 15.16 18.16 17.86
C PHE A 106 15.04 16.64 17.81
N ARG A 107 14.65 16.07 18.94
CA ARG A 107 14.23 14.67 19.11
C ARG A 107 12.90 14.62 19.84
N ARG A 108 12.06 13.67 19.45
CA ARG A 108 10.77 13.37 20.10
C ARG A 108 10.67 11.86 20.29
N ASP A 109 10.20 11.45 21.45
CA ASP A 109 9.87 10.05 21.71
C ASP A 109 8.50 9.77 21.09
N VAL A 110 8.44 8.69 20.30
CA VAL A 110 7.22 8.19 19.67
C VAL A 110 7.16 6.71 20.02
N PRO A 111 6.57 6.33 21.16
CA PRO A 111 6.67 4.97 21.71
C PRO A 111 6.09 3.91 20.77
N ASP A 112 5.11 4.28 19.95
CA ASP A 112 4.48 3.41 18.94
C ASP A 112 5.38 3.15 17.71
N GLY A 113 6.53 3.82 17.66
CA GLY A 113 7.45 3.83 16.54
C GLY A 113 6.95 4.61 15.34
N VAL A 114 7.85 4.85 14.38
CA VAL A 114 7.54 5.62 13.17
C VAL A 114 7.68 4.73 11.94
N ASN A 115 6.55 4.39 11.33
CA ASN A 115 6.48 3.51 10.17
C ASN A 115 6.57 4.28 8.84
N CYS A 116 5.99 5.49 8.79
CA CYS A 116 6.02 6.34 7.59
C CYS A 116 5.88 7.82 7.95
N PHE A 117 6.16 8.68 6.96
CA PHE A 117 6.10 10.13 7.09
C PHE A 117 5.29 10.77 5.96
N ALA A 118 4.67 11.91 6.27
CA ALA A 118 4.22 12.88 5.29
C ALA A 118 4.62 14.28 5.78
N THR A 119 5.08 15.11 4.86
CA THR A 119 5.52 16.48 5.16
C THR A 119 4.77 17.45 4.26
N GLY A 120 4.26 18.52 4.84
CA GLY A 120 3.42 19.44 4.06
C GLY A 120 2.56 20.35 4.92
N LYS A 121 1.52 20.88 4.27
CA LYS A 121 0.51 21.75 4.87
C LYS A 121 -0.76 20.95 5.15
N LEU A 122 -1.26 21.03 6.37
CA LEU A 122 -2.53 20.43 6.80
C LEU A 122 -3.41 21.51 7.43
N GLY A 123 -4.51 21.87 6.77
CA GLY A 123 -5.40 22.94 7.24
C GLY A 123 -4.69 24.28 7.38
N ASP A 124 -4.68 24.83 8.59
CA ASP A 124 -4.00 26.08 8.95
C ASP A 124 -2.52 25.88 9.31
N LEU A 125 -2.05 24.64 9.39
CA LEU A 125 -0.67 24.32 9.74
C LEU A 125 0.18 24.27 8.46
N ASP A 126 1.03 25.27 8.25
CA ASP A 126 1.80 25.42 7.00
C ASP A 126 2.99 24.47 6.87
N ARG A 127 3.64 24.09 7.98
CA ARG A 127 4.87 23.28 8.00
C ARG A 127 4.78 22.22 9.10
N VAL A 128 4.35 21.01 8.74
CA VAL A 128 4.16 19.90 9.68
C VAL A 128 4.89 18.65 9.20
N ILE A 129 5.47 17.92 10.14
CA ILE A 129 5.94 16.55 9.98
C ILE A 129 4.89 15.63 10.59
N LEU A 130 4.18 14.88 9.75
CA LEU A 130 3.26 13.84 10.18
C LEU A 130 3.97 12.49 10.21
N CYS A 131 3.68 11.70 11.23
CA CYS A 131 4.34 10.43 11.53
C CYS A 131 3.27 9.38 11.81
N GLY A 132 3.28 8.31 11.02
CA GLY A 132 2.37 7.18 11.21
C GLY A 132 2.99 6.15 12.14
N GLY A 133 2.30 5.84 13.24
CA GLY A 133 2.70 4.82 14.20
C GLY A 133 1.76 3.62 14.20
N ASN A 134 1.68 2.96 15.36
CA ASN A 134 0.72 1.89 15.62
C ASN A 134 -0.63 2.49 16.05
N CYS A 135 -1.61 2.50 15.15
CA CYS A 135 -2.95 3.06 15.37
C CYS A 135 -3.02 4.56 15.73
N ALA A 136 -1.93 5.31 15.52
CA ALA A 136 -1.87 6.74 15.80
C ALA A 136 -1.10 7.51 14.74
N ILE A 137 -1.48 8.77 14.54
CA ILE A 137 -0.75 9.73 13.71
C ILE A 137 -0.32 10.88 14.62
N TRP A 138 0.99 11.12 14.65
CA TRP A 138 1.59 12.24 15.36
C TRP A 138 1.97 13.34 14.38
N GLY A 139 1.85 14.60 14.77
CA GLY A 139 2.25 15.74 13.96
C GLY A 139 3.04 16.78 14.74
N PHE A 140 4.24 17.08 14.24
CA PHE A 140 5.19 17.99 14.87
C PHE A 140 5.45 19.23 14.00
N ASP A 141 5.58 20.39 14.64
CA ASP A 141 6.02 21.61 13.97
C ASP A 141 7.55 21.66 13.77
N GLU A 142 8.05 22.73 13.13
CA GLU A 142 9.48 22.96 12.91
C GLU A 142 10.32 23.05 14.21
N THR A 143 9.67 23.32 15.35
CA THR A 143 10.31 23.39 16.67
C THR A 143 10.26 22.06 17.43
N GLY A 144 9.53 21.08 16.91
CA GLY A 144 9.31 19.79 17.55
C GLY A 144 8.20 19.81 18.61
N ARG A 145 7.25 20.75 18.54
CA ARG A 145 6.05 20.74 19.38
C ARG A 145 4.94 19.93 18.72
N ASP A 146 4.17 19.25 19.55
CA ASP A 146 3.04 18.42 19.13
C ASP A 146 1.87 19.34 18.76
N VAL A 147 1.51 19.36 17.47
CA VAL A 147 0.47 20.24 16.92
C VAL A 147 -0.72 19.46 16.35
N TYR A 148 -0.55 18.16 16.14
CA TYR A 148 -1.58 17.29 15.59
C TYR A 148 -1.46 15.89 16.17
N TRP A 149 -2.60 15.30 16.54
CA TRP A 149 -2.68 13.92 16.99
C TRP A 149 -4.06 13.36 16.65
N THR A 150 -4.10 12.16 16.07
CA THR A 150 -5.34 11.42 15.87
C THR A 150 -5.10 9.92 15.96
N VAL A 151 -6.16 9.18 16.24
CA VAL A 151 -6.18 7.71 16.26
C VAL A 151 -6.67 7.18 14.92
N THR A 152 -6.15 6.02 14.52
CA THR A 152 -6.53 5.31 13.28
C THR A 152 -6.99 3.89 13.64
N GLY A 153 -7.77 3.26 12.74
CA GLY A 153 -8.31 1.92 13.00
C GLY A 153 -7.25 0.81 13.07
N ASP A 154 -6.12 1.00 12.40
CA ASP A 154 -4.96 0.09 12.39
C ASP A 154 -3.65 0.89 12.23
N SER A 155 -2.51 0.21 12.28
CA SER A 155 -1.19 0.73 11.97
C SER A 155 -1.16 1.52 10.66
N VAL A 156 -0.40 2.62 10.66
CA VAL A 156 -0.26 3.47 9.47
C VAL A 156 1.04 3.13 8.76
N THR A 157 0.95 2.45 7.62
CA THR A 157 2.11 1.98 6.85
C THR A 157 2.58 2.98 5.80
N THR A 158 1.67 3.79 5.27
CA THR A 158 1.96 4.78 4.23
C THR A 158 0.99 5.95 4.32
N MET A 159 1.42 7.13 3.87
CA MET A 159 0.59 8.33 3.89
C MET A 159 0.99 9.30 2.77
N CYS A 160 0.03 10.07 2.28
CA CYS A 160 0.26 11.14 1.32
C CYS A 160 -0.75 12.29 1.49
N PHE A 161 -0.44 13.45 0.91
CA PHE A 161 -1.35 14.58 0.86
C PHE A 161 -2.03 14.69 -0.49
N CYS A 162 -3.36 14.75 -0.54
CA CYS A 162 -4.13 14.90 -1.77
C CYS A 162 -5.34 15.82 -1.50
N ASP A 163 -5.67 16.70 -2.42
CA ASP A 163 -6.91 17.48 -2.41
C ASP A 163 -8.05 16.55 -2.88
N PHE A 164 -8.64 15.85 -1.91
CA PHE A 164 -9.58 14.76 -2.12
C PHE A 164 -10.95 15.27 -2.52
N ASP A 165 -11.39 16.44 -2.05
CA ASP A 165 -12.69 17.01 -2.41
C ASP A 165 -12.65 18.06 -3.52
N GLY A 166 -11.46 18.58 -3.83
CA GLY A 166 -11.28 19.66 -4.79
C GLY A 166 -11.56 21.03 -4.20
N ASP A 167 -11.42 21.21 -2.88
CA ASP A 167 -11.57 22.51 -2.21
C ASP A 167 -10.26 23.32 -2.11
N GLU A 168 -9.21 22.87 -2.81
CA GLU A 168 -7.85 23.43 -2.82
C GLU A 168 -7.11 23.31 -1.48
N LYS A 169 -7.67 22.60 -0.49
CA LYS A 169 -6.96 22.22 0.73
C LYS A 169 -6.52 20.77 0.64
N MET A 170 -5.33 20.48 1.14
CA MET A 170 -4.80 19.13 1.12
C MET A 170 -5.40 18.33 2.29
N GLU A 171 -6.00 17.18 1.99
CA GLU A 171 -6.31 16.15 2.97
C GLU A 171 -5.16 15.16 3.12
N LEU A 172 -5.10 14.54 4.30
CA LEU A 172 -4.18 13.46 4.60
C LEU A 172 -4.84 12.13 4.24
N ILE A 173 -4.26 11.38 3.32
CA ILE A 173 -4.66 10.02 3.01
C ILE A 173 -3.66 9.07 3.67
N ILE A 174 -4.17 8.11 4.43
CA ILE A 174 -3.36 7.05 5.03
C ILE A 174 -3.74 5.69 4.44
N GLY A 175 -2.77 4.78 4.42
CA GLY A 175 -2.97 3.38 4.11
C GLY A 175 -2.62 2.52 5.30
N SER A 176 -3.44 1.49 5.52
CA SER A 176 -3.30 0.56 6.64
C SER A 176 -3.24 -0.91 6.18
N PRO A 177 -2.63 -1.81 6.99
CA PRO A 177 -2.58 -3.25 6.72
C PRO A 177 -3.95 -3.93 6.67
N ASP A 178 -4.94 -3.42 7.40
CA ASP A 178 -6.35 -3.80 7.35
C ASP A 178 -7.02 -3.65 5.97
N SER A 179 -6.27 -3.22 4.94
CA SER A 179 -6.74 -3.02 3.57
C SER A 179 -7.63 -1.79 3.40
N GLU A 180 -7.56 -0.83 4.33
CA GLU A 180 -8.36 0.38 4.32
C GLU A 180 -7.49 1.60 4.03
N LEU A 181 -8.02 2.49 3.20
CA LEU A 181 -7.50 3.82 2.94
C LEU A 181 -8.39 4.81 3.67
N ARG A 182 -7.83 5.60 4.58
CA ARG A 182 -8.61 6.59 5.35
C ARG A 182 -8.18 7.99 4.97
N VAL A 183 -9.16 8.86 4.74
CA VAL A 183 -8.96 10.26 4.34
C VAL A 183 -9.32 11.14 5.51
N PHE A 184 -8.36 11.92 5.99
CA PHE A 184 -8.50 12.86 7.09
C PHE A 184 -8.47 14.30 6.55
N LYS A 185 -9.48 15.08 6.92
CA LYS A 185 -9.51 16.52 6.73
C LYS A 185 -9.32 17.17 8.10
N ASN A 186 -8.12 17.68 8.36
CA ASN A 186 -7.68 18.02 9.72
C ASN A 186 -7.81 16.79 10.64
N ASP A 187 -8.51 16.92 11.76
CA ASP A 187 -8.76 15.89 12.77
C ASP A 187 -9.97 14.99 12.46
N LEU A 188 -10.74 15.29 11.40
CA LEU A 188 -11.95 14.54 11.06
C LEU A 188 -11.67 13.52 9.95
N MET A 189 -11.99 12.25 10.23
CA MET A 189 -12.03 11.21 9.20
C MET A 189 -13.25 11.44 8.30
N ARG A 190 -12.99 11.61 7.01
CA ARG A 190 -14.01 11.96 6.02
C ARG A 190 -14.49 10.76 5.21
N ALA A 191 -13.55 9.93 4.78
CA ALA A 191 -13.84 8.81 3.90
C ALA A 191 -12.95 7.63 4.25
N GLU A 192 -13.51 6.44 4.04
CA GLU A 192 -12.82 5.17 4.14
C GLU A 192 -13.04 4.41 2.83
N LEU A 193 -11.96 4.04 2.16
CA LEU A 193 -11.98 3.29 0.91
C LEU A 193 -11.37 1.92 1.17
N LEU A 194 -12.14 0.86 0.94
CA LEU A 194 -11.68 -0.50 1.13
C LEU A 194 -11.02 -1.06 -0.13
N GLU A 195 -9.88 -1.71 0.07
CA GLU A 195 -9.12 -2.43 -0.93
C GLU A 195 -9.04 -3.92 -0.62
N THR A 196 -8.48 -4.68 -1.57
CA THR A 196 -8.49 -6.16 -1.50
C THR A 196 -7.41 -6.77 -0.62
N ASP A 197 -6.43 -5.98 -0.19
CA ASP A 197 -5.25 -6.44 0.54
C ASP A 197 -4.51 -5.25 1.18
N SER A 198 -3.53 -5.51 2.04
CA SER A 198 -2.78 -4.50 2.79
C SER A 198 -2.19 -3.42 1.88
N VAL A 199 -2.41 -2.15 2.25
CA VAL A 199 -1.88 -1.00 1.52
C VAL A 199 -0.40 -0.83 1.88
N ILE A 200 0.47 -0.89 0.88
CA ILE A 200 1.93 -0.79 1.08
C ILE A 200 2.48 0.57 0.66
N LEU A 201 1.82 1.28 -0.25
CA LEU A 201 2.32 2.52 -0.80
C LEU A 201 1.18 3.43 -1.26
N LEU A 202 1.26 4.70 -0.87
CA LEU A 202 0.47 5.79 -1.39
C LEU A 202 1.37 6.88 -1.95
N GLN A 203 1.00 7.41 -3.11
CA GLN A 203 1.68 8.55 -3.70
C GLN A 203 0.69 9.46 -4.40
N THR A 204 0.76 10.75 -4.07
CA THR A 204 0.04 11.78 -4.80
C THR A 204 0.64 11.95 -6.19
N ILE A 205 -0.21 11.86 -7.20
CA ILE A 205 0.19 11.95 -8.61
C ILE A 205 0.04 13.40 -9.09
N ASN A 206 -1.15 13.94 -8.91
CA ASN A 206 -1.49 15.34 -9.12
C ASN A 206 -2.35 15.80 -7.93
N LYS A 207 -2.84 17.05 -7.93
CA LYS A 207 -3.57 17.59 -6.78
C LYS A 207 -4.76 16.74 -6.34
N THR A 208 -5.48 16.12 -7.27
CA THR A 208 -6.76 15.43 -7.02
C THR A 208 -6.72 13.92 -7.28
N HIS A 209 -5.56 13.38 -7.65
CA HIS A 209 -5.38 11.97 -7.96
C HIS A 209 -4.22 11.41 -7.16
N PHE A 210 -4.45 10.23 -6.59
CA PHE A 210 -3.43 9.50 -5.86
C PHE A 210 -3.38 8.05 -6.35
N GLY A 211 -2.14 7.55 -6.44
CA GLY A 211 -1.85 6.16 -6.76
C GLY A 211 -1.70 5.36 -5.48
N TYR A 212 -2.14 4.11 -5.53
CA TYR A 212 -1.99 3.17 -4.43
C TYR A 212 -1.40 1.85 -4.93
N ALA A 213 -0.67 1.16 -4.05
CA ALA A 213 -0.22 -0.20 -4.28
C ALA A 213 -0.51 -1.09 -3.08
N LEU A 214 -0.82 -2.36 -3.36
CA LEU A 214 -1.15 -3.38 -2.36
C LEU A 214 -0.08 -4.49 -2.32
N ALA A 215 0.00 -5.19 -1.20
CA ALA A 215 0.94 -6.29 -0.98
C ALA A 215 0.81 -7.44 -2.00
N ASN A 216 -0.41 -7.72 -2.50
CA ASN A 216 -0.66 -8.72 -3.54
C ASN A 216 -0.22 -8.32 -4.95
N GLY A 217 0.45 -7.16 -5.12
CA GLY A 217 0.92 -6.67 -6.42
C GLY A 217 -0.16 -5.96 -7.26
N THR A 218 -1.29 -5.58 -6.64
CA THR A 218 -2.30 -4.71 -7.25
C THR A 218 -1.89 -3.25 -7.14
N VAL A 219 -2.10 -2.50 -8.22
CA VAL A 219 -1.83 -1.07 -8.31
C VAL A 219 -3.01 -0.42 -8.98
N GLY A 220 -3.41 0.74 -8.50
CA GLY A 220 -4.49 1.51 -9.08
C GLY A 220 -4.33 3.00 -8.84
N VAL A 221 -5.26 3.75 -9.43
CA VAL A 221 -5.37 5.19 -9.27
C VAL A 221 -6.78 5.56 -8.86
N TYR A 222 -6.87 6.42 -7.86
CA TYR A 222 -8.11 7.02 -7.42
C TYR A 222 -8.19 8.47 -7.90
N HIS A 223 -9.41 8.87 -8.25
CA HIS A 223 -9.82 10.26 -8.32
C HIS A 223 -10.95 10.46 -7.32
N LYS A 224 -10.67 11.20 -6.24
CA LYS A 224 -11.58 11.29 -5.09
C LYS A 224 -11.96 9.89 -4.58
N ASP A 225 -13.26 9.60 -4.48
CA ASP A 225 -13.83 8.31 -4.08
C ASP A 225 -13.91 7.28 -5.22
N GLN A 226 -13.61 7.67 -6.46
CA GLN A 226 -13.74 6.80 -7.63
C GLN A 226 -12.40 6.16 -8.00
N ARG A 227 -12.38 4.83 -7.99
CA ARG A 227 -11.25 4.06 -8.54
C ARG A 227 -11.32 4.07 -10.07
N LEU A 228 -10.40 4.79 -10.71
CA LEU A 228 -10.35 4.91 -12.17
C LEU A 228 -9.98 3.57 -12.81
N TRP A 229 -8.88 2.98 -12.37
CA TRP A 229 -8.44 1.68 -12.82
C TRP A 229 -7.62 0.98 -11.74
N ARG A 230 -7.56 -0.34 -11.84
CA ARG A 230 -6.63 -1.18 -11.09
C ARG A 230 -6.13 -2.31 -11.97
N PHE A 231 -4.91 -2.74 -11.74
CA PHE A 231 -4.39 -3.97 -12.36
C PHE A 231 -3.53 -4.72 -11.36
N LYS A 232 -3.49 -6.05 -11.51
CA LYS A 232 -2.69 -6.94 -10.66
C LYS A 232 -1.52 -7.52 -11.43
N SER A 233 -0.35 -7.50 -10.81
CA SER A 233 0.88 -8.08 -11.33
C SER A 233 1.40 -9.17 -10.38
N LYS A 234 2.29 -10.04 -10.87
CA LYS A 234 2.98 -11.04 -10.03
C LYS A 234 4.10 -10.43 -9.18
N SER A 235 4.63 -9.28 -9.61
CA SER A 235 5.68 -8.55 -8.89
C SER A 235 5.03 -7.45 -8.08
N ILE A 236 5.53 -7.18 -6.87
CA ILE A 236 5.11 -6.04 -6.05
C ILE A 236 5.73 -4.73 -6.57
N ILE A 237 5.06 -3.61 -6.30
CA ILE A 237 5.58 -2.27 -6.56
C ILE A 237 6.30 -1.73 -5.33
N ASN A 238 7.46 -1.13 -5.55
CA ASN A 238 8.24 -0.51 -4.48
C ASN A 238 8.20 1.02 -4.52
N ALA A 239 7.87 1.62 -5.68
CA ALA A 239 7.64 3.06 -5.79
C ALA A 239 6.64 3.39 -6.91
N ILE A 240 5.76 4.34 -6.63
CA ILE A 240 4.92 5.06 -7.58
C ILE A 240 5.44 6.48 -7.55
N LEU A 241 5.69 7.08 -8.70
CA LEU A 241 6.20 8.44 -8.81
C LEU A 241 5.33 9.26 -9.75
N PRO A 242 5.07 10.54 -9.40
CA PRO A 242 4.44 11.45 -10.34
C PRO A 242 5.35 11.63 -11.56
N TYR A 243 4.76 11.64 -12.75
CA TYR A 243 5.49 11.98 -13.95
C TYR A 243 5.50 13.51 -14.14
N PRO A 244 6.51 14.10 -14.80
CA PRO A 244 6.49 15.52 -15.13
C PRO A 244 5.28 16.01 -15.93
N ASN A 245 4.55 15.09 -16.58
CA ASN A 245 3.23 15.36 -17.13
C ASN A 245 2.18 14.87 -16.14
N ASP A 246 1.25 15.75 -15.75
CA ASP A 246 0.20 15.50 -14.75
C ASP A 246 -0.80 14.39 -15.14
N GLU A 247 -0.66 13.84 -16.36
CA GLU A 247 -1.47 12.77 -16.93
C GLU A 247 -0.83 11.38 -16.84
N MET A 248 0.40 11.26 -16.34
CA MET A 248 1.13 9.99 -16.30
C MET A 248 1.68 9.67 -14.92
N ILE A 249 1.91 8.38 -14.69
CA ILE A 249 2.56 7.86 -13.50
C ILE A 249 3.71 6.94 -13.87
N THR A 250 4.72 6.88 -13.01
CA THR A 250 5.81 5.90 -13.12
C THR A 250 5.67 4.85 -12.03
N CYS A 251 5.61 3.60 -12.45
CA CYS A 251 5.49 2.43 -11.61
C CYS A 251 6.81 1.66 -11.61
N ILE A 252 7.46 1.56 -10.45
CA ILE A 252 8.74 0.86 -10.28
C ILE A 252 8.50 -0.43 -9.53
N TRP A 253 8.75 -1.55 -10.20
CA TRP A 253 8.54 -2.89 -9.69
C TRP A 253 9.77 -3.40 -8.94
N ASN A 254 9.56 -4.23 -7.91
CA ASN A 254 10.65 -4.92 -7.21
C ASN A 254 11.54 -5.74 -8.18
N SER A 255 10.95 -6.31 -9.25
CA SER A 255 11.67 -7.04 -10.29
C SER A 255 12.66 -6.20 -11.14
N GLY A 256 12.70 -4.89 -10.95
CA GLY A 256 13.54 -3.97 -11.73
C GLY A 256 12.91 -3.50 -13.05
N LYS A 257 11.64 -3.84 -13.27
CA LYS A 257 10.86 -3.27 -14.37
C LYS A 257 10.40 -1.86 -13.98
N ILE A 258 10.36 -0.96 -14.95
CA ILE A 258 9.81 0.40 -14.82
C ILE A 258 8.76 0.56 -15.92
N ASP A 259 7.51 0.78 -15.53
CA ASP A 259 6.41 1.07 -16.46
C ASP A 259 5.94 2.51 -16.25
N VAL A 260 5.84 3.31 -17.32
CA VAL A 260 5.14 4.60 -17.33
C VAL A 260 3.75 4.37 -17.88
N ARG A 261 2.74 4.79 -17.14
CA ARG A 261 1.32 4.56 -17.45
C ARG A 261 0.56 5.86 -17.54
N SER A 262 -0.49 5.87 -18.36
CA SER A 262 -1.47 6.95 -18.37
C SER A 262 -2.39 6.86 -17.15
N ILE A 263 -2.81 8.00 -16.62
CA ILE A 263 -3.83 8.11 -15.57
C ILE A 263 -5.23 7.89 -16.13
N GLY A 264 -5.43 8.11 -17.44
CA GLY A 264 -6.73 7.93 -18.10
C GLY A 264 -7.34 6.55 -17.88
N GLU A 265 -8.63 6.42 -18.18
CA GLU A 265 -9.54 5.36 -17.69
C GLU A 265 -9.00 3.92 -17.73
N ASN A 266 -8.08 3.57 -18.64
CA ASN A 266 -7.60 2.20 -18.81
C ASN A 266 -6.19 1.91 -18.24
N GLY A 267 -5.45 2.91 -17.73
CA GLY A 267 -4.12 2.68 -17.15
C GLY A 267 -3.08 2.12 -18.14
N GLU A 268 -3.20 2.48 -19.43
CA GLU A 268 -2.38 1.93 -20.51
C GLU A 268 -0.89 2.25 -20.33
N ILE A 269 -0.04 1.32 -20.75
CA ILE A 269 1.41 1.44 -20.63
C ILE A 269 1.94 2.23 -21.82
N VAL A 270 2.46 3.42 -21.56
CA VAL A 270 3.02 4.33 -22.56
C VAL A 270 4.48 4.01 -22.84
N CYS A 271 5.24 3.71 -21.78
CA CYS A 271 6.66 3.35 -21.86
C CYS A 271 6.96 2.21 -20.89
N ARG A 272 7.86 1.32 -21.31
CA ARG A 272 8.39 0.24 -20.49
C ARG A 272 9.89 0.22 -20.61
N ASN A 273 10.57 0.26 -19.49
CA ASN A 273 11.99 0.05 -19.38
C ASN A 273 12.26 -1.19 -18.50
N SER A 274 13.08 -2.10 -19.01
CA SER A 274 13.47 -3.34 -18.34
C SER A 274 14.98 -3.44 -18.14
N THR A 275 15.70 -2.32 -18.18
CA THR A 275 17.16 -2.28 -18.05
C THR A 275 17.64 -2.87 -16.72
N LEU A 276 16.84 -2.77 -15.66
CA LEU A 276 17.15 -3.32 -14.33
C LEU A 276 16.51 -4.70 -14.08
N ALA A 277 15.94 -5.35 -15.11
CA ALA A 277 15.27 -6.62 -14.93
C ALA A 277 16.19 -7.66 -14.26
N GLY A 278 15.70 -8.26 -13.18
CA GLY A 278 16.44 -9.24 -12.38
C GLY A 278 17.26 -8.63 -11.23
N GLN A 279 17.37 -7.31 -11.13
CA GLN A 279 17.89 -6.63 -9.95
C GLN A 279 16.75 -6.25 -9.02
N GLN A 280 16.87 -6.61 -7.73
CA GLN A 280 15.88 -6.27 -6.73
C GLN A 280 15.96 -4.78 -6.39
N VAL A 281 14.94 -4.03 -6.81
CA VAL A 281 14.79 -2.60 -6.49
C VAL A 281 14.23 -2.46 -5.08
N ILE A 282 14.70 -1.50 -4.30
CA ILE A 282 14.23 -1.26 -2.91
C ILE A 282 13.63 0.13 -2.68
N SER A 283 13.92 1.10 -3.54
CA SER A 283 13.37 2.45 -3.47
C SER A 283 13.46 3.12 -4.84
N GLY A 284 12.54 4.05 -5.10
CA GLY A 284 12.58 4.96 -6.23
C GLY A 284 12.00 6.30 -5.84
N PHE A 285 12.59 7.39 -6.33
CA PHE A 285 12.15 8.76 -6.07
C PHE A 285 12.54 9.67 -7.25
N THR A 286 11.86 10.80 -7.38
CA THR A 286 12.23 11.86 -8.31
C THR A 286 13.37 12.68 -7.73
N SER A 287 14.36 13.04 -8.54
CA SER A 287 15.50 13.82 -8.08
C SER A 287 16.10 14.73 -9.15
N ARG A 288 16.97 15.63 -8.70
CA ARG A 288 17.82 16.52 -9.52
C ARG A 288 19.29 16.37 -9.13
N ILE A 289 19.83 15.16 -9.29
CA ILE A 289 21.20 14.85 -8.88
C ILE A 289 22.20 15.30 -9.95
N ASN A 290 21.94 14.95 -11.22
CA ASN A 290 22.88 15.22 -12.32
C ASN A 290 22.46 16.40 -13.20
N ASN A 291 21.16 16.69 -13.26
CA ASN A 291 20.59 17.73 -14.10
C ASN A 291 19.67 18.65 -13.30
N ASP A 292 20.05 19.93 -13.20
CA ASP A 292 19.30 20.94 -12.44
C ASP A 292 17.94 21.28 -13.10
N ASN A 293 17.84 21.09 -14.43
CA ASN A 293 16.69 21.55 -15.22
C ASN A 293 15.60 20.50 -15.40
N ASN A 294 15.94 19.21 -15.46
CA ASN A 294 14.99 18.14 -15.73
C ASN A 294 14.93 17.18 -14.53
N LEU A 295 13.71 16.81 -14.13
CA LEU A 295 13.48 15.77 -13.14
C LEU A 295 13.99 14.42 -13.68
N GLU A 296 14.78 13.74 -12.87
CA GLU A 296 15.30 12.40 -13.12
C GLU A 296 14.59 11.42 -12.19
N PHE A 297 14.31 10.20 -12.67
CA PHE A 297 13.82 9.12 -11.82
C PHE A 297 15.00 8.31 -11.31
N THR A 298 15.29 8.42 -10.02
CA THR A 298 16.36 7.65 -9.40
C THR A 298 15.82 6.38 -8.79
N VAL A 299 16.46 5.25 -9.10
CA VAL A 299 16.11 3.91 -8.63
C VAL A 299 17.30 3.33 -7.89
N VAL A 300 17.05 2.79 -6.69
CA VAL A 300 18.07 2.19 -5.83
C VAL A 300 17.78 0.70 -5.66
N THR A 301 18.80 -0.14 -5.84
CA THR A 301 18.71 -1.59 -5.65
C THR A 301 19.15 -2.01 -4.24
N ILE A 302 18.77 -3.21 -3.82
CA ILE A 302 19.14 -3.78 -2.51
C ILE A 302 20.65 -3.89 -2.32
N GLU A 303 21.41 -4.03 -3.41
CA GLU A 303 22.89 -4.10 -3.39
C GLU A 303 23.55 -2.71 -3.32
N GLY A 304 22.75 -1.63 -3.31
CA GLY A 304 23.25 -0.26 -3.28
C GLY A 304 23.68 0.28 -4.64
N LYS A 305 23.24 -0.32 -5.75
CA LYS A 305 23.40 0.28 -7.08
C LYS A 305 22.30 1.31 -7.30
N VAL A 306 22.70 2.49 -7.79
CA VAL A 306 21.84 3.64 -8.01
C VAL A 306 21.83 3.95 -9.50
N HIS A 307 20.64 4.07 -10.08
CA HIS A 307 20.43 4.32 -11.49
C HIS A 307 19.49 5.52 -11.66
N GLY A 308 19.89 6.52 -12.43
CA GLY A 308 19.03 7.65 -12.80
C GLY A 308 18.49 7.48 -14.21
N PHE A 309 17.19 7.69 -14.40
CA PHE A 309 16.53 7.66 -15.71
C PHE A 309 15.95 9.02 -16.06
N ILE A 310 16.11 9.42 -17.32
CA ILE A 310 15.54 10.65 -17.84
C ILE A 310 14.57 10.36 -18.97
N HIS A 311 13.61 11.26 -19.12
CA HIS A 311 12.74 11.30 -20.27
C HIS A 311 13.55 11.69 -21.52
N SER A 312 13.50 10.84 -22.54
CA SER A 312 14.12 11.11 -23.84
C SER A 312 13.11 10.86 -24.97
N LYS A 313 13.19 11.67 -26.02
CA LYS A 313 12.43 11.42 -27.25
C LYS A 313 12.96 10.14 -27.89
N SER A 314 12.07 9.17 -28.16
CA SER A 314 12.47 7.89 -28.71
C SER A 314 13.22 8.07 -30.03
N LYS A 315 14.42 7.51 -30.14
CA LYS A 315 15.15 7.36 -31.40
C LYS A 315 14.70 6.12 -32.19
N GLU A 316 13.89 5.25 -31.58
CA GLU A 316 13.44 3.97 -32.13
C GLU A 316 11.94 3.97 -32.43
N ALA A 317 11.49 4.86 -33.31
CA ALA A 317 10.10 4.85 -33.79
C ALA A 317 9.77 3.55 -34.56
N LEU A 318 10.76 2.94 -35.22
CA LEU A 318 10.57 1.80 -36.13
C LEU A 318 10.17 0.49 -35.42
N ASN A 319 10.76 0.20 -34.25
CA ASN A 319 10.50 -1.04 -33.49
C ASN A 319 9.08 -1.06 -32.89
N LYS A 320 8.61 0.07 -32.32
CA LYS A 320 7.25 0.16 -31.77
C LYS A 320 6.17 0.04 -32.84
N THR A 321 6.39 0.57 -34.05
CA THR A 321 5.47 0.33 -35.18
C THR A 321 5.40 -1.15 -35.57
N GLN A 322 6.50 -1.91 -35.48
CA GLN A 322 6.49 -3.35 -35.75
C GLN A 322 5.75 -4.12 -34.65
N GLU A 323 5.92 -3.77 -33.38
CA GLU A 323 5.16 -4.36 -32.27
C GLU A 323 3.66 -4.06 -32.36
N ALA A 324 3.29 -2.82 -32.69
CA ALA A 324 1.90 -2.45 -32.92
C ALA A 324 1.32 -3.20 -34.12
N LEU A 325 2.05 -3.28 -35.24
CA LEU A 325 1.65 -4.07 -36.41
C LEU A 325 1.49 -5.54 -36.08
N HIS A 326 2.36 -6.11 -35.24
CA HIS A 326 2.23 -7.49 -34.77
C HIS A 326 0.99 -7.67 -33.89
N LEU A 327 0.74 -6.76 -32.95
CA LEU A 327 -0.45 -6.78 -32.09
C LEU A 327 -1.74 -6.68 -32.91
N PHE A 328 -1.81 -5.73 -33.84
CA PHE A 328 -2.96 -5.59 -34.75
C PHE A 328 -3.07 -6.75 -35.73
N GLY A 329 -1.95 -7.33 -36.17
CA GLY A 329 -1.91 -8.56 -36.97
C GLY A 329 -2.49 -9.74 -36.20
N GLN A 330 -2.17 -9.87 -34.92
CA GLN A 330 -2.72 -10.90 -34.05
C GLN A 330 -4.22 -10.67 -33.78
N LYS A 331 -4.65 -9.44 -33.49
CA LYS A 331 -6.08 -9.10 -33.36
C LYS A 331 -6.85 -9.42 -34.64
N LYS A 332 -6.31 -9.05 -35.81
CA LYS A 332 -6.88 -9.39 -37.12
C LYS A 332 -6.97 -10.90 -37.31
N HIS A 333 -5.92 -11.64 -36.97
CA HIS A 333 -5.93 -13.10 -37.06
C HIS A 333 -7.01 -13.71 -36.15
N ASN A 334 -7.13 -13.26 -34.91
CA ASN A 334 -8.15 -13.74 -33.98
C ASN A 334 -9.56 -13.47 -34.51
N LEU A 335 -9.82 -12.27 -35.04
CA LEU A 335 -11.12 -11.92 -35.65
C LEU A 335 -11.41 -12.76 -36.91
N LEU A 336 -10.39 -13.07 -37.72
CA LEU A 336 -10.56 -13.95 -38.88
C LEU A 336 -10.86 -15.40 -38.46
N VAL A 337 -10.25 -15.88 -37.38
CA VAL A 337 -10.55 -17.19 -36.79
C VAL A 337 -11.98 -17.20 -36.25
N GLU A 338 -12.40 -16.16 -35.54
CA GLU A 338 -13.76 -16.01 -35.03
C GLU A 338 -14.80 -15.98 -36.17
N LEU A 339 -14.53 -15.22 -37.24
CA LEU A 339 -15.36 -15.19 -38.44
C LEU A 339 -15.42 -16.54 -39.14
N SER A 340 -14.28 -17.24 -39.26
CA SER A 340 -14.24 -18.59 -39.82
C SER A 340 -15.05 -19.58 -38.97
N ASN A 341 -15.12 -19.40 -37.65
CA ASN A 341 -15.96 -20.24 -36.79
C ASN A 341 -17.45 -20.00 -37.06
N PHE A 342 -17.88 -18.75 -37.29
CA PHE A 342 -19.25 -18.42 -37.66
C PHE A 342 -19.63 -18.95 -39.05
N GLU A 343 -18.74 -18.82 -40.04
CA GLU A 343 -19.00 -19.35 -41.40
C GLU A 343 -19.09 -20.88 -41.42
N GLN A 344 -18.24 -21.58 -40.64
CA GLN A 344 -18.34 -23.02 -40.47
C GLN A 344 -19.66 -23.43 -39.82
N GLU A 345 -20.19 -22.62 -38.89
CA GLU A 345 -21.47 -22.87 -38.23
C GLU A 345 -22.68 -22.77 -39.18
N GLU A 346 -22.65 -21.85 -40.14
CA GLU A 346 -23.69 -21.74 -41.18
C GLU A 346 -23.62 -22.87 -42.20
N GLN A 347 -22.43 -23.40 -42.50
CA GLN A 347 -22.21 -24.43 -43.52
C GLN A 347 -22.43 -25.87 -43.02
N MET A 348 -22.39 -26.12 -41.71
CA MET A 348 -22.60 -27.46 -41.15
C MET A 348 -24.05 -27.94 -41.21
N THR A 349 -24.23 -29.22 -41.56
CA THR A 349 -25.54 -29.89 -41.55
C THR A 349 -25.99 -30.27 -40.13
N GLU A 350 -27.29 -30.42 -39.88
CA GLU A 350 -27.82 -30.75 -38.53
C GLU A 350 -27.22 -32.03 -37.92
N ALA A 351 -26.91 -33.05 -38.74
CA ALA A 351 -26.28 -34.30 -38.29
C ALA A 351 -24.81 -34.14 -37.88
N GLU A 352 -24.11 -33.13 -38.39
CA GLU A 352 -22.75 -32.78 -37.98
C GLU A 352 -22.75 -31.94 -36.70
N LYS A 353 -23.82 -31.15 -36.48
CA LYS A 353 -24.03 -30.38 -35.25
C LYS A 353 -24.28 -31.27 -34.04
N GLU A 354 -24.98 -32.41 -34.19
CA GLU A 354 -25.18 -33.39 -33.10
C GLU A 354 -23.89 -34.09 -32.66
N LYS A 355 -22.91 -34.29 -33.55
CA LYS A 355 -21.64 -34.98 -33.23
C LYS A 355 -20.61 -34.10 -32.52
N ASP A 356 -20.75 -32.78 -32.57
CA ASP A 356 -19.77 -31.81 -32.06
C ASP A 356 -20.06 -31.41 -30.60
N PHE A 357 -20.92 -32.17 -29.88
CA PHE A 357 -21.24 -31.99 -28.46
C PHE A 357 -21.58 -30.53 -28.08
N ARG A 358 -22.36 -29.86 -28.95
CA ARG A 358 -22.66 -28.43 -28.82
C ARG A 358 -23.74 -28.17 -27.77
N ILE A 359 -23.67 -26.99 -27.17
CA ILE A 359 -24.68 -26.49 -26.24
C ILE A 359 -25.88 -25.94 -27.04
N PRO A 360 -27.14 -26.18 -26.61
CA PRO A 360 -28.32 -25.64 -27.27
C PRO A 360 -28.33 -24.11 -27.32
N ILE A 361 -28.77 -23.56 -28.47
CA ILE A 361 -29.01 -22.13 -28.66
C ILE A 361 -30.11 -21.68 -27.67
N GLY A 362 -29.82 -20.67 -26.85
CA GLY A 362 -30.73 -20.20 -25.79
C GLY A 362 -30.42 -20.73 -24.38
N THR A 363 -29.34 -21.49 -24.21
CA THR A 363 -28.85 -21.86 -22.87
C THR A 363 -28.46 -20.61 -22.10
N THR A 364 -29.01 -20.47 -20.89
CA THR A 364 -28.71 -19.34 -19.99
C THR A 364 -28.17 -19.85 -18.66
N VAL A 365 -27.22 -19.10 -18.10
CA VAL A 365 -26.68 -19.30 -16.76
C VAL A 365 -27.26 -18.22 -15.87
N GLU A 366 -28.03 -18.63 -14.87
CA GLU A 366 -28.59 -17.71 -13.88
C GLU A 366 -27.86 -17.92 -12.55
N CYS A 367 -27.15 -16.91 -12.06
CA CYS A 367 -26.49 -16.95 -10.77
C CYS A 367 -27.39 -16.29 -9.72
N LYS A 368 -27.67 -16.97 -8.61
CA LYS A 368 -28.47 -16.42 -7.50
C LYS A 368 -27.77 -16.64 -6.17
N LEU A 369 -27.82 -15.62 -5.32
CA LEU A 369 -27.39 -15.69 -3.92
C LEU A 369 -28.56 -16.19 -3.07
N PHE A 370 -28.30 -17.19 -2.24
CA PHE A 370 -29.23 -17.64 -1.21
C PHE A 370 -28.49 -17.91 0.09
N GLU A 371 -29.20 -17.76 1.20
CA GLU A 371 -28.72 -18.11 2.53
C GLU A 371 -28.93 -19.61 2.76
N LEU A 372 -27.87 -20.30 3.20
CA LEU A 372 -27.92 -21.73 3.48
C LEU A 372 -27.58 -21.97 4.94
N TYR A 373 -28.58 -22.40 5.69
CA TYR A 373 -28.43 -22.85 7.08
C TYR A 373 -27.87 -24.27 7.10
N SER A 374 -26.61 -24.43 7.48
CA SER A 374 -26.08 -25.74 7.90
C SER A 374 -26.25 -25.89 9.41
N ALA A 375 -26.62 -27.07 9.89
CA ALA A 375 -26.79 -27.36 11.32
C ALA A 375 -25.48 -27.29 12.12
N GLU A 376 -24.33 -27.16 11.44
CA GLU A 376 -23.01 -26.93 12.03
C GLU A 376 -22.69 -25.43 12.03
N GLU A 377 -23.28 -24.69 12.97
CA GLU A 377 -22.92 -23.34 13.49
C GLU A 377 -22.47 -22.20 12.53
N ASN A 378 -22.49 -22.40 11.22
CA ASN A 378 -22.00 -21.44 10.23
C ASN A 378 -23.09 -21.17 9.19
N CYS A 379 -23.46 -19.89 9.06
CA CYS A 379 -24.31 -19.43 7.97
C CYS A 379 -23.45 -19.27 6.71
N TYR A 380 -23.80 -19.97 5.63
CA TYR A 380 -23.10 -19.85 4.36
C TYR A 380 -23.98 -19.09 3.36
N ILE A 381 -23.38 -18.17 2.61
CA ILE A 381 -24.02 -17.67 1.40
C ILE A 381 -23.72 -18.68 0.30
N ALA A 382 -24.73 -19.34 -0.24
CA ALA A 382 -24.57 -20.23 -1.38
C ALA A 382 -24.88 -19.47 -2.67
N CYS A 383 -23.90 -19.39 -3.57
CA CYS A 383 -24.19 -19.05 -4.96
C CYS A 383 -24.71 -20.30 -5.66
N ILE A 384 -25.93 -20.25 -6.18
CA ILE A 384 -26.49 -21.29 -7.05
C ILE A 384 -26.35 -20.81 -8.48
N ASN A 385 -25.58 -21.55 -9.29
CA ASN A 385 -25.68 -21.46 -10.74
C ASN A 385 -26.87 -22.33 -11.16
N VAL A 386 -27.98 -21.72 -11.55
CA VAL A 386 -29.13 -22.41 -12.16
C VAL A 386 -28.91 -22.42 -13.67
N LEU A 387 -28.73 -23.62 -14.22
CA LEU A 387 -28.63 -23.84 -15.65
C LEU A 387 -30.03 -24.08 -16.21
N ARG A 388 -30.50 -23.19 -17.10
CA ARG A 388 -31.74 -23.43 -17.85
C ARG A 388 -31.37 -23.93 -19.24
N ILE A 389 -31.32 -25.26 -19.36
CA ILE A 389 -31.13 -25.95 -20.64
C ILE A 389 -32.53 -26.21 -21.25
N PRO A 390 -32.79 -25.85 -22.53
CA PRO A 390 -34.11 -26.00 -23.14
C PRO A 390 -34.63 -27.44 -23.23
N GLU A 391 -33.77 -28.45 -23.24
CA GLU A 391 -34.15 -29.88 -23.24
C GLU A 391 -33.22 -30.72 -22.36
N THR A 392 -33.83 -31.62 -21.58
CA THR A 392 -33.27 -32.48 -20.52
C THR A 392 -32.05 -33.29 -20.95
N ILE A 393 -30.92 -33.11 -20.25
CA ILE A 393 -29.79 -34.04 -20.24
C ILE A 393 -29.78 -34.76 -18.89
N GLU A 394 -29.99 -36.08 -18.89
CA GLU A 394 -29.93 -36.89 -17.67
C GLU A 394 -28.47 -37.08 -17.20
N GLY A 395 -28.14 -36.42 -16.08
CA GLY A 395 -26.98 -36.68 -15.21
C GLY A 395 -25.78 -35.75 -15.47
N ASN A 396 -25.26 -34.93 -14.54
CA ASN A 396 -25.31 -34.92 -13.08
C ASN A 396 -25.33 -33.44 -12.64
N GLY A 397 -26.48 -33.00 -12.11
CA GLY A 397 -26.70 -31.70 -11.45
C GLY A 397 -26.77 -30.47 -12.35
N ASP A 398 -27.98 -29.95 -12.60
CA ASP A 398 -28.20 -28.62 -13.24
C ASP A 398 -27.85 -27.43 -12.33
N ARG A 399 -27.26 -27.72 -11.16
CA ARG A 399 -27.00 -26.76 -10.10
C ARG A 399 -25.65 -27.04 -9.45
N VAL A 400 -24.85 -25.99 -9.34
CA VAL A 400 -23.62 -25.97 -8.55
C VAL A 400 -23.83 -25.00 -7.39
N GLN A 401 -23.53 -25.43 -6.18
CA GLN A 401 -23.55 -24.60 -4.98
C GLN A 401 -22.12 -24.27 -4.57
N ILE A 402 -21.80 -22.99 -4.48
CA ILE A 402 -20.50 -22.51 -4.02
C ILE A 402 -20.71 -21.80 -2.67
N PRO A 403 -20.20 -22.34 -1.55
CA PRO A 403 -20.23 -21.65 -0.27
C PRO A 403 -19.26 -20.46 -0.30
N ILE A 404 -19.76 -19.28 0.00
CA ILE A 404 -18.99 -18.05 0.10
C ILE A 404 -18.98 -17.62 1.56
N VAL A 405 -17.78 -17.40 2.08
CA VAL A 405 -17.55 -16.85 3.42
C VAL A 405 -16.87 -15.50 3.24
N THR A 406 -17.49 -14.45 3.74
CA THR A 406 -16.92 -13.10 3.76
C THR A 406 -16.27 -12.87 5.11
N GLU A 407 -14.98 -12.50 5.11
CA GLU A 407 -14.24 -12.21 6.35
C GLU A 407 -14.61 -10.85 6.95
N LYS A 408 -14.93 -9.87 6.07
CA LYS A 408 -15.30 -8.50 6.44
C LYS A 408 -16.70 -8.14 5.93
N ASP A 409 -17.35 -7.21 6.63
CA ASP A 409 -18.65 -6.66 6.26
C ASP A 409 -18.48 -5.62 5.12
N MET A 410 -18.29 -6.10 3.88
CA MET A 410 -17.98 -5.29 2.69
C MET A 410 -18.78 -5.73 1.46
N ALA A 411 -19.21 -4.74 0.66
CA ALA A 411 -19.85 -4.99 -0.63
C ALA A 411 -18.79 -5.42 -1.65
N ASN A 412 -18.98 -6.58 -2.28
CA ASN A 412 -18.02 -7.16 -3.21
C ASN A 412 -18.69 -7.50 -4.55
N GLU A 413 -17.94 -7.49 -5.64
CA GLU A 413 -18.41 -8.00 -6.93
C GLU A 413 -17.62 -9.25 -7.30
N ILE A 414 -18.33 -10.36 -7.55
CA ILE A 414 -17.73 -11.62 -8.01
C ILE A 414 -17.94 -11.74 -9.50
N HIS A 415 -16.83 -11.89 -10.24
CA HIS A 415 -16.85 -12.29 -11.63
C HIS A 415 -16.79 -13.82 -11.72
N ILE A 416 -17.88 -14.44 -12.15
CA ILE A 416 -18.04 -15.88 -12.26
C ILE A 416 -17.83 -16.30 -13.71
N ARG A 417 -16.92 -17.25 -13.93
CA ARG A 417 -16.74 -17.93 -15.22
C ARG A 417 -17.23 -19.36 -15.11
N THR A 418 -18.37 -19.64 -15.74
CA THR A 418 -18.99 -20.96 -15.72
C THR A 418 -18.61 -21.70 -17.00
N PHE A 419 -17.96 -22.85 -16.83
CA PHE A 419 -17.64 -23.76 -17.93
C PHE A 419 -18.78 -24.75 -18.12
N LEU A 420 -19.34 -24.81 -19.32
CA LEU A 420 -20.43 -25.70 -19.68
C LEU A 420 -20.07 -26.57 -20.85
N GLY A 421 -20.50 -27.82 -20.80
CA GLY A 421 -20.42 -28.73 -21.93
C GLY A 421 -20.84 -30.15 -21.52
N PRO A 422 -21.14 -31.01 -22.51
CA PRO A 422 -21.41 -32.42 -22.25
C PRO A 422 -20.21 -33.12 -21.60
N LYS A 423 -20.46 -34.14 -20.77
CA LYS A 423 -19.39 -34.90 -20.07
C LYS A 423 -18.33 -35.49 -21.00
N GLU A 424 -18.72 -35.78 -22.23
CA GLU A 424 -17.90 -36.43 -23.26
C GLU A 424 -17.15 -35.41 -24.14
N SER A 425 -17.40 -34.12 -23.98
CA SER A 425 -16.80 -33.07 -24.79
C SER A 425 -15.46 -32.59 -24.22
N ASN A 426 -14.46 -32.48 -25.10
CA ASN A 426 -13.20 -31.79 -24.79
C ASN A 426 -13.27 -30.27 -25.01
N LYS A 427 -14.41 -29.76 -25.49
CA LYS A 427 -14.68 -28.33 -25.72
C LYS A 427 -15.79 -27.86 -24.79
N LEU A 428 -15.49 -26.87 -23.95
CA LEU A 428 -16.45 -26.26 -23.03
C LEU A 428 -16.70 -24.81 -23.45
N SER A 429 -17.95 -24.36 -23.38
CA SER A 429 -18.31 -22.96 -23.52
C SER A 429 -18.13 -22.25 -22.19
N VAL A 430 -17.62 -21.02 -22.23
CA VAL A 430 -17.41 -20.19 -21.04
C VAL A 430 -18.49 -19.11 -21.01
N PHE A 431 -19.27 -19.09 -19.95
CA PHE A 431 -20.23 -18.03 -19.66
C PHE A 431 -19.69 -17.14 -18.56
N GLU A 432 -19.61 -15.85 -18.82
CA GLU A 432 -19.18 -14.85 -17.84
C GLU A 432 -20.41 -14.17 -17.23
N THR A 433 -20.47 -14.09 -15.92
CA THR A 433 -21.56 -13.42 -15.19
C THR A 433 -20.98 -12.70 -13.99
N THR A 434 -21.53 -11.54 -13.65
CA THR A 434 -21.12 -10.77 -12.47
C THR A 434 -22.22 -10.76 -11.42
N LEU A 435 -21.84 -10.85 -10.16
CA LEU A 435 -22.75 -10.93 -9.02
C LEU A 435 -22.26 -10.02 -7.91
N SER A 436 -23.12 -9.12 -7.44
CA SER A 436 -22.81 -8.23 -6.32
C SER A 436 -23.25 -8.85 -5.00
N ILE A 437 -22.30 -8.98 -4.07
CA ILE A 437 -22.51 -9.37 -2.68
C ILE A 437 -22.71 -8.08 -1.86
N PRO A 438 -23.80 -7.97 -1.08
CA PRO A 438 -24.03 -6.82 -0.21
C PRO A 438 -23.11 -6.78 1.01
N ARG A 439 -22.95 -5.60 1.62
CA ARG A 439 -22.03 -5.35 2.75
C ARG A 439 -22.19 -6.32 3.92
N PHE A 440 -23.44 -6.59 4.31
CA PHE A 440 -23.77 -7.38 5.50
C PHE A 440 -24.19 -8.81 5.15
N ALA A 441 -23.67 -9.39 4.07
CA ALA A 441 -24.11 -10.69 3.58
C ALA A 441 -23.79 -11.87 4.53
N ARG A 442 -22.93 -11.67 5.53
CA ARG A 442 -22.63 -12.64 6.59
C ARG A 442 -23.81 -12.85 7.54
N PHE A 443 -24.69 -11.85 7.67
CA PHE A 443 -25.86 -11.92 8.55
C PHE A 443 -27.03 -12.52 7.80
N CYS A 444 -27.79 -13.35 8.50
CA CYS A 444 -28.95 -14.03 7.95
C CYS A 444 -30.17 -13.75 8.84
N VAL A 445 -31.31 -13.54 8.22
CA VAL A 445 -32.54 -13.18 8.94
C VAL A 445 -33.12 -14.42 9.60
N LEU A 446 -33.01 -14.50 10.93
CA LEU A 446 -33.62 -15.57 11.71
C LEU A 446 -35.14 -15.61 11.52
N GLN A 447 -35.65 -16.77 11.11
CA GLN A 447 -37.08 -17.06 11.15
C GLN A 447 -37.49 -17.44 12.59
N ALA A 448 -38.67 -16.98 13.02
CA ALA A 448 -39.11 -16.81 14.41
C ALA A 448 -39.18 -18.07 15.31
N GLU A 449 -38.64 -19.22 14.89
CA GLU A 449 -38.72 -20.50 15.61
C GLU A 449 -37.44 -20.84 16.40
N VAL A 450 -36.36 -20.07 16.26
CA VAL A 450 -35.08 -20.32 16.94
C VAL A 450 -35.01 -19.54 18.27
N ALA A 451 -34.60 -20.20 19.35
CA ALA A 451 -34.34 -19.54 20.63
C ALA A 451 -33.19 -18.53 20.45
N PHE A 452 -33.50 -17.23 20.51
CA PHE A 452 -32.53 -16.15 20.37
C PHE A 452 -32.14 -15.61 21.75
N ILE A 453 -30.85 -15.63 22.05
CA ILE A 453 -30.27 -14.97 23.22
C ILE A 453 -29.88 -13.56 22.80
N MET A 454 -30.45 -12.57 23.47
CA MET A 454 -30.19 -11.18 23.17
C MET A 454 -28.82 -10.77 23.74
N PRO A 455 -27.93 -10.18 22.94
CA PRO A 455 -26.66 -9.61 23.43
C PRO A 455 -26.89 -8.59 24.54
N THR A 456 -25.95 -8.51 25.48
CA THR A 456 -25.97 -7.49 26.54
C THR A 456 -25.45 -6.15 26.02
N SER A 457 -24.49 -6.22 25.10
CA SER A 457 -23.89 -5.05 24.46
C SER A 457 -24.84 -4.40 23.46
N HIS A 458 -24.89 -3.07 23.47
CA HIS A 458 -25.78 -2.34 22.58
C HIS A 458 -25.31 -0.91 22.29
N VAL A 459 -25.86 -0.34 21.22
CA VAL A 459 -25.68 1.06 20.86
C VAL A 459 -27.04 1.71 20.60
N GLU A 460 -27.33 2.78 21.33
CA GLU A 460 -28.54 3.60 21.19
C GLU A 460 -28.23 4.92 20.47
N PHE A 461 -29.06 5.31 19.51
CA PHE A 461 -28.97 6.61 18.83
C PHE A 461 -30.33 7.08 18.34
N ILE A 462 -30.41 8.37 17.97
CA ILE A 462 -31.65 8.98 17.47
C ILE A 462 -31.51 9.29 15.98
N LEU A 463 -32.31 8.61 15.16
CA LEU A 463 -32.42 8.93 13.73
C LEU A 463 -33.34 10.14 13.54
N LYS A 464 -32.77 11.31 13.25
CA LYS A 464 -33.51 12.57 13.03
C LYS A 464 -34.64 12.48 12.00
N ILE A 465 -34.51 11.60 11.00
CA ILE A 465 -35.52 11.41 9.94
C ILE A 465 -36.83 10.85 10.50
N ARG A 466 -36.76 10.02 11.56
CA ARG A 466 -37.94 9.39 12.18
C ARG A 466 -38.22 9.92 13.59
N ASN A 467 -37.30 10.69 14.19
CA ASN A 467 -37.30 11.04 15.62
C ASN A 467 -37.58 9.83 16.52
N GLN A 468 -37.10 8.65 16.12
CA GLN A 468 -37.22 7.41 16.86
C GLN A 468 -35.86 7.03 17.42
N ARG A 469 -35.87 6.57 18.67
CA ARG A 469 -34.73 5.91 19.29
C ARG A 469 -34.57 4.55 18.61
N THR A 470 -33.39 4.33 18.06
CA THR A 470 -32.98 3.07 17.46
C THR A 470 -31.93 2.46 18.37
N VAL A 471 -32.07 1.17 18.66
CA VAL A 471 -31.10 0.41 19.46
C VAL A 471 -30.60 -0.76 18.62
N ILE A 472 -29.29 -0.91 18.53
CA ILE A 472 -28.62 -2.04 17.88
C ILE A 472 -27.98 -2.88 18.97
N TYR A 473 -28.31 -4.17 19.03
CA TYR A 473 -27.71 -5.12 19.96
C TYR A 473 -26.69 -5.96 19.23
N HIS A 474 -25.42 -5.88 19.65
CA HIS A 474 -24.32 -6.63 19.05
C HIS A 474 -23.10 -6.60 19.97
N ASP A 475 -22.40 -7.72 20.15
CA ASP A 475 -21.23 -7.81 21.04
C ASP A 475 -19.94 -7.28 20.39
N CYS A 476 -19.85 -7.30 19.06
CA CYS A 476 -18.72 -6.71 18.33
C CYS A 476 -18.93 -5.22 18.07
N MET A 477 -18.05 -4.37 18.61
CA MET A 477 -18.01 -2.93 18.38
C MET A 477 -17.80 -2.56 16.90
N GLU A 478 -16.93 -3.30 16.19
CA GLU A 478 -16.60 -3.04 14.78
C GLU A 478 -17.85 -3.20 13.89
N THR A 479 -18.56 -4.33 14.02
CA THR A 479 -19.81 -4.56 13.28
C THR A 479 -20.88 -3.52 13.63
N ALA A 480 -21.06 -3.18 14.91
CA ALA A 480 -22.01 -2.15 15.32
C ALA A 480 -21.67 -0.79 14.69
N GLY A 481 -20.38 -0.42 14.70
CA GLY A 481 -19.86 0.78 14.04
C GLY A 481 -20.12 0.77 12.53
N ASN A 482 -19.79 -0.33 11.85
CA ASN A 482 -20.03 -0.51 10.41
C ASN A 482 -21.52 -0.36 10.03
N ILE A 483 -22.43 -0.89 10.85
CA ILE A 483 -23.88 -0.73 10.64
C ILE A 483 -24.28 0.75 10.79
N ILE A 484 -23.80 1.42 11.84
CA ILE A 484 -24.12 2.84 12.09
C ILE A 484 -23.58 3.73 10.97
N GLN A 485 -22.32 3.54 10.57
CA GLN A 485 -21.70 4.27 9.46
C GLN A 485 -22.47 4.03 8.16
N SER A 486 -22.79 2.77 7.83
CA SER A 486 -23.61 2.44 6.67
C SER A 486 -24.99 3.12 6.69
N LEU A 487 -25.61 3.29 7.86
CA LEU A 487 -26.88 4.01 8.00
C LEU A 487 -26.68 5.51 7.77
N CYS A 488 -25.61 6.10 8.33
CA CYS A 488 -25.28 7.50 8.12
C CYS A 488 -25.03 7.79 6.63
N ASP A 489 -24.26 6.94 5.94
CA ASP A 489 -23.99 7.07 4.51
C ASP A 489 -25.28 7.00 3.68
N TYR A 490 -26.13 6.01 3.96
CA TYR A 490 -27.39 5.80 3.23
C TYR A 490 -28.36 6.98 3.38
N PHE A 491 -28.41 7.58 4.57
CA PHE A 491 -29.29 8.72 4.86
C PHE A 491 -28.61 10.09 4.69
N ALA A 492 -27.35 10.12 4.24
CA ALA A 492 -26.52 11.33 4.14
C ALA A 492 -26.51 12.15 5.44
N ILE A 493 -26.30 11.48 6.58
CA ILE A 493 -26.22 12.11 7.91
C ILE A 493 -24.77 12.47 8.19
N GLU A 494 -24.47 13.77 8.30
CA GLU A 494 -23.11 14.27 8.58
C GLU A 494 -22.66 14.05 10.04
N SER A 495 -23.61 14.08 10.98
CA SER A 495 -23.31 13.96 12.40
C SER A 495 -24.42 13.22 13.14
N LEU A 496 -24.02 12.16 13.84
CA LEU A 496 -24.86 11.31 14.67
C LEU A 496 -24.17 11.07 16.00
N GLU A 497 -24.85 11.41 17.09
CA GLU A 497 -24.41 11.03 18.43
C GLU A 497 -25.02 9.67 18.80
N SER A 498 -24.24 8.83 19.46
CA SER A 498 -24.66 7.52 19.95
C SER A 498 -24.19 7.28 21.38
N GLN A 499 -24.94 6.46 22.11
CA GLN A 499 -24.58 5.95 23.42
C GLN A 499 -24.31 4.46 23.28
N ALA A 500 -23.07 4.05 23.54
CA ALA A 500 -22.62 2.68 23.40
C ALA A 500 -22.32 2.06 24.78
N GLU A 501 -22.76 0.82 24.99
CA GLU A 501 -22.49 0.04 26.19
C GLU A 501 -21.94 -1.33 25.79
N PHE A 502 -20.67 -1.59 26.13
CA PHE A 502 -19.96 -2.84 25.84
C PHE A 502 -19.18 -3.33 27.08
N PRO A 503 -19.87 -3.87 28.10
CA PRO A 503 -19.29 -4.08 29.43
C PRO A 503 -18.02 -4.95 29.44
N GLU A 504 -18.03 -6.06 28.69
CA GLU A 504 -16.89 -6.98 28.64
C GLU A 504 -15.65 -6.33 28.02
N LYS A 505 -15.84 -5.54 26.96
CA LYS A 505 -14.73 -4.84 26.28
C LYS A 505 -14.16 -3.70 27.11
N PHE A 506 -15.00 -2.94 27.82
CA PHE A 506 -14.50 -1.91 28.73
C PHE A 506 -13.75 -2.52 29.93
N ALA A 507 -14.22 -3.66 30.46
CA ALA A 507 -13.51 -4.37 31.51
C ALA A 507 -12.13 -4.88 31.05
N GLU A 508 -12.03 -5.40 29.82
CA GLU A 508 -10.76 -5.80 29.20
C GLU A 508 -9.78 -4.63 29.07
N VAL A 509 -10.26 -3.45 28.65
CA VAL A 509 -9.44 -2.23 28.56
C VAL A 509 -8.95 -1.78 29.94
N ASP A 510 -9.81 -1.80 30.96
CA ASP A 510 -9.45 -1.42 32.33
C ASP A 510 -8.36 -2.35 32.90
N GLU A 511 -8.43 -3.66 32.61
CA GLU A 511 -7.41 -4.63 33.00
C GLU A 511 -6.06 -4.33 32.32
N ILE A 512 -6.05 -4.12 30.99
CA ILE A 512 -4.85 -3.77 30.23
C ILE A 512 -4.22 -2.47 30.74
N CYS A 513 -5.04 -1.45 31.02
CA CYS A 513 -4.55 -0.18 31.57
C CYS A 513 -3.88 -0.36 32.94
N SER A 514 -4.42 -1.24 33.79
CA SER A 514 -3.80 -1.53 35.10
C SER A 514 -2.48 -2.29 34.97
N GLU A 515 -2.33 -3.15 33.96
CA GLU A 515 -1.07 -3.87 33.72
C GLU A 515 0.02 -2.95 33.13
N LEU A 516 -0.38 -2.00 32.27
CA LEU A 516 0.53 -1.10 31.57
C LEU A 516 1.44 -0.28 32.52
N ASP A 517 0.87 0.26 33.60
CA ASP A 517 1.64 1.01 34.60
C ASP A 517 2.76 0.16 35.22
N SER A 518 2.44 -1.10 35.54
CA SER A 518 3.44 -2.04 36.09
C SER A 518 4.52 -2.39 35.07
N MET A 519 4.18 -2.44 33.78
CA MET A 519 5.14 -2.71 32.72
C MET A 519 6.12 -1.56 32.52
N TYR A 520 5.66 -0.30 32.59
CA TYR A 520 6.54 0.87 32.53
C TYR A 520 7.55 0.88 33.69
N ASP A 521 7.11 0.56 34.91
CA ASP A 521 8.00 0.43 36.07
C ASP A 521 9.08 -0.66 35.86
N VAL A 522 8.72 -1.80 35.28
CA VAL A 522 9.67 -2.87 34.95
C VAL A 522 10.63 -2.42 33.85
N GLN A 523 10.14 -1.75 32.81
CA GLN A 523 10.94 -1.24 31.70
C GLN A 523 12.00 -0.25 32.19
N ASP A 524 11.62 0.71 33.03
CA ASP A 524 12.55 1.72 33.58
C ASP A 524 13.64 1.08 34.45
N ARG A 525 13.28 0.07 35.25
CA ARG A 525 14.24 -0.69 36.06
C ARG A 525 15.21 -1.49 35.21
N LEU A 526 14.73 -2.16 34.16
CA LEU A 526 15.58 -2.90 33.23
C LEU A 526 16.50 -1.98 32.43
N ALA A 527 16.01 -0.82 31.99
CA ALA A 527 16.81 0.19 31.29
C ALA A 527 17.95 0.71 32.19
N THR A 528 17.65 0.93 33.47
CA THR A 528 18.65 1.34 34.47
C THR A 528 19.72 0.27 34.67
N ASP A 529 19.33 -0.99 34.93
CA ASP A 529 20.28 -2.10 35.12
C ASP A 529 21.13 -2.34 33.86
N LEU A 530 20.53 -2.31 32.66
CA LEU A 530 21.26 -2.44 31.40
C LEU A 530 22.32 -1.33 31.24
N THR A 531 21.98 -0.09 31.59
CA THR A 531 22.91 1.05 31.51
C THR A 531 24.09 0.86 32.47
N GLU A 532 23.82 0.40 33.69
CA GLU A 532 24.87 0.08 34.68
C GLU A 532 25.78 -1.06 34.18
N LYS A 533 25.21 -2.13 33.63
CA LYS A 533 25.99 -3.24 33.05
C LYS A 533 26.81 -2.81 31.84
N GLN A 534 26.27 -1.95 30.97
CA GLN A 534 27.00 -1.43 29.82
C GLN A 534 28.19 -0.57 30.25
N ALA A 535 28.02 0.27 31.28
CA ALA A 535 29.11 1.06 31.85
C ALA A 535 30.22 0.16 32.42
N LEU A 536 29.85 -0.89 33.17
CA LEU A 536 30.79 -1.89 33.69
C LEU A 536 31.54 -2.60 32.56
N LEU A 537 30.85 -3.01 31.51
CA LEU A 537 31.46 -3.67 30.35
C LEU A 537 32.48 -2.78 29.64
N MET A 538 32.15 -1.49 29.45
CA MET A 538 33.08 -0.52 28.85
C MET A 538 34.34 -0.37 29.72
N GLU A 539 34.18 -0.30 31.03
CA GLU A 539 35.33 -0.26 31.96
C GLU A 539 36.17 -1.54 31.88
N MET A 540 35.53 -2.72 31.86
CA MET A 540 36.23 -4.00 31.73
C MET A 540 36.99 -4.13 30.40
N ILE A 541 36.43 -3.64 29.29
CA ILE A 541 37.09 -3.63 27.98
C ILE A 541 38.34 -2.75 28.03
N VAL A 542 38.26 -1.55 28.61
CA VAL A 542 39.42 -0.67 28.77
C VAL A 542 40.51 -1.33 29.61
N ARG A 543 40.14 -1.93 30.76
CA ARG A 543 41.10 -2.66 31.62
C ARG A 543 41.73 -3.86 30.91
N ALA A 544 40.96 -4.59 30.11
CA ALA A 544 41.46 -5.72 29.34
C ALA A 544 42.46 -5.26 28.27
N GLU A 545 42.16 -4.17 27.55
CA GLU A 545 43.06 -3.58 26.56
C GLU A 545 44.36 -3.06 27.22
N ASP A 546 44.26 -2.38 28.37
CA ASP A 546 45.41 -1.95 29.15
C ASP A 546 46.26 -3.15 29.60
N ALA A 547 45.64 -4.24 30.05
CA ALA A 547 46.34 -5.46 30.43
C ALA A 547 47.07 -6.12 29.25
N ILE A 548 46.44 -6.14 28.06
CA ILE A 548 47.07 -6.62 26.82
C ILE A 548 48.28 -5.74 26.47
N ALA A 549 48.12 -4.42 26.46
CA ALA A 549 49.20 -3.48 26.17
C ALA A 549 50.39 -3.62 27.15
N ILE A 550 50.10 -3.82 28.44
CA ILE A 550 51.11 -4.09 29.47
C ILE A 550 51.78 -5.45 29.21
N SER A 551 51.04 -6.49 28.86
CA SER A 551 51.61 -7.80 28.55
C SER A 551 52.52 -7.75 27.31
N ASP A 552 52.15 -7.00 26.27
CA ASP A 552 52.97 -6.77 25.07
C ASP A 552 54.26 -5.97 25.37
N LEU A 553 54.22 -5.06 26.35
CA LEU A 553 55.41 -4.40 26.88
C LEU A 553 56.34 -5.40 27.59
N TYR A 554 55.79 -6.31 28.39
CA TYR A 554 56.56 -7.35 29.09
C TYR A 554 57.08 -8.46 28.17
N VAL A 555 56.42 -8.74 27.04
CA VAL A 555 56.94 -9.66 26.02
C VAL A 555 58.12 -9.04 25.25
N ASN A 556 58.14 -7.71 25.07
CA ASN A 556 59.27 -7.00 24.47
C ASN A 556 60.43 -6.71 25.44
N SER A 557 60.21 -6.82 26.75
CA SER A 557 61.26 -6.72 27.78
C SER A 557 61.46 -8.07 28.46
N ASP A 558 62.42 -8.86 27.99
CA ASP A 558 62.79 -10.18 28.52
C ASP A 558 62.61 -10.31 30.04
N LYS A 559 61.70 -11.23 30.45
CA LYS A 559 61.41 -11.80 31.79
C LYS A 559 60.20 -11.23 32.54
N LEU A 560 59.03 -11.84 32.36
CA LEU A 560 58.32 -12.70 33.34
C LEU A 560 56.93 -13.04 32.80
N CYS A 561 56.59 -14.33 32.71
CA CYS A 561 55.23 -14.77 32.37
C CYS A 561 54.31 -14.59 33.59
N LEU A 562 53.38 -13.63 33.54
CA LEU A 562 52.22 -13.58 34.44
C LEU A 562 50.94 -13.74 33.61
N ASN A 563 50.02 -14.54 34.15
CA ASN A 563 48.78 -14.95 33.47
C ASN A 563 47.81 -13.76 33.36
N PRO A 564 47.30 -13.43 32.16
CA PRO A 564 46.37 -12.31 31.96
C PRO A 564 45.05 -12.40 32.73
N MET A 565 44.68 -13.61 33.20
CA MET A 565 43.41 -13.88 33.90
C MET A 565 43.35 -13.37 35.35
N GLU A 566 44.46 -12.95 35.98
CA GLU A 566 44.45 -12.39 37.34
C GLU A 566 44.24 -10.87 37.37
N ILE A 567 44.31 -10.18 36.22
CA ILE A 567 44.13 -8.71 36.15
C ILE A 567 42.65 -8.33 35.96
N ILE A 568 41.80 -9.29 35.60
CA ILE A 568 40.39 -9.06 35.22
C ILE A 568 39.42 -9.38 36.39
N SER A 569 39.89 -9.87 37.55
CA SER A 569 39.04 -10.19 38.71
C SER A 569 38.71 -9.00 39.61
#